data_AF-A0A6L3IJK5-F1
#
_entry.id   AF-A0A6L3IJK5-F1
#
_cell.length_a   1.000
_cell.length_b   1.000
_cell.length_c   1.000
_cell.angle_alpha   90.00
_cell.angle_beta   90.00
_cell.angle_gamma   90.00
#
_symmetry.space_group_name_H-M   'P 1'
#
loop_
_entity.id
_entity.type
_entity.pdbx_description
1 polymer ?
#
loop_
_entity_poly.entity_id
_entity_poly.type
_entity_poly.pdbx_seq_one_letter_code
_entity_poly.pdbx_strand_id
1 'polypeptide(L)'
;MRTKVLYMLALLLVLSVGQADAQRILPRMQGVEMRGGMASDNGYYMGMILSSYAKGGNKWVYGAEYLHMKHGYRHVTIPSAQFTAEGGYYLNFLSDAGKVFFLNLGGSALAGYETVNWSDKKLYDGATLKN
;
A
#
# COMPACT_ATOMS: atom_id res chain seq x y z
N MET A 1 -30.62 -19.05 -3.73
CA MET A 1 -29.89 -17.77 -3.93
C MET A 1 -28.40 -17.97 -4.22
N ARG A 2 -27.70 -18.90 -3.55
CA ARG A 2 -26.26 -19.16 -3.74
C ARG A 2 -25.82 -19.52 -5.17
N THR A 3 -26.57 -20.38 -5.87
CA THR A 3 -26.21 -20.81 -7.24
C THR A 3 -26.33 -19.69 -8.26
N LYS A 4 -27.32 -18.79 -8.12
CA LYS A 4 -27.50 -17.63 -9.00
C LYS A 4 -26.34 -16.63 -8.86
N VAL A 5 -25.82 -16.45 -7.64
CA VAL A 5 -24.65 -15.60 -7.38
C VAL A 5 -23.40 -16.19 -8.04
N LEU A 6 -23.20 -17.51 -7.95
CA LEU A 6 -22.08 -18.19 -8.61
C LEU A 6 -22.13 -18.05 -10.14
N TYR A 7 -23.30 -18.20 -10.75
CA TYR A 7 -23.45 -17.96 -12.20
C TYR A 7 -23.23 -16.50 -12.59
N MET A 8 -23.65 -15.55 -11.76
CA MET A 8 -23.42 -14.12 -12.01
C MET A 8 -21.94 -13.76 -11.91
N LEU A 9 -21.24 -14.33 -10.93
CA LEU A 9 -19.79 -14.18 -10.76
C LEU A 9 -19.03 -14.79 -11.94
N ALA A 10 -19.43 -15.99 -12.38
CA ALA A 10 -18.85 -16.65 -13.56
C ALA A 10 -19.09 -15.84 -14.84
N LEU A 11 -20.29 -15.25 -15.02
CA LEU A 11 -20.60 -14.41 -16.17
C LEU A 11 -19.77 -13.11 -16.18
N LEU A 12 -19.59 -12.47 -15.01
CA LEU A 12 -18.73 -11.30 -14.85
C LEU A 12 -17.26 -11.61 -15.17
N LEU A 13 -16.76 -12.77 -14.73
CA LEU A 13 -15.41 -13.22 -15.04
C LEU A 13 -15.25 -13.48 -16.54
N VAL A 14 -16.21 -14.16 -17.19
CA VAL A 14 -16.17 -14.42 -18.64
C VAL A 14 -16.24 -13.12 -19.46
N LEU A 15 -17.04 -12.14 -19.04
CA LEU A 15 -17.11 -10.82 -19.69
C LEU A 15 -15.80 -10.03 -19.56
N SER A 16 -14.96 -10.35 -18.57
CA SER A 16 -13.65 -9.73 -18.37
C SER A 16 -12.49 -10.53 -19.01
N VAL A 17 -12.72 -11.79 -19.42
CA VAL A 17 -11.76 -12.58 -20.22
C VAL A 17 -11.78 -12.08 -21.67
N GLY A 18 -10.95 -11.09 -21.96
CA GLY A 18 -10.82 -10.48 -23.29
C GLY A 18 -10.39 -9.02 -23.26
N GLN A 19 -10.57 -8.36 -22.11
CA GLN A 19 -10.03 -7.03 -21.82
C GLN A 19 -8.76 -7.11 -20.97
N ALA A 20 -7.92 -8.10 -21.20
CA ALA A 20 -6.53 -8.01 -20.75
C ALA A 20 -5.79 -7.13 -21.76
N ASP A 21 -6.13 -5.84 -21.80
CA ASP A 21 -5.24 -4.85 -22.40
C ASP A 21 -3.92 -5.01 -21.64
N ALA A 22 -2.89 -5.53 -22.30
CA ALA A 22 -1.54 -5.49 -21.78
C ALA A 22 -1.26 -4.00 -21.51
N GLN A 23 -1.36 -3.60 -20.24
CA GLN A 23 -1.53 -2.19 -19.90
C GLN A 23 -0.24 -1.47 -20.24
N ARG A 24 -0.23 -0.83 -21.42
CA ARG A 24 0.94 -0.13 -21.93
C ARG A 24 1.14 1.09 -21.05
N ILE A 25 2.35 1.25 -20.50
CA ILE A 25 2.71 2.46 -19.76
C ILE A 25 2.71 3.64 -20.73
N LEU A 26 1.58 4.35 -20.79
CA LEU A 26 1.41 5.56 -21.58
C LEU A 26 1.78 6.78 -20.71
N PRO A 27 2.43 7.79 -21.29
CA PRO A 27 2.61 9.06 -20.62
C PRO A 27 1.23 9.58 -20.15
N ARG A 28 1.16 10.05 -18.91
CA ARG A 28 -0.03 10.62 -18.25
C ARG A 28 -1.00 9.60 -17.64
N MET A 29 -0.68 8.30 -17.66
CA MET A 29 -1.45 7.31 -16.91
C MET A 29 -1.20 7.44 -15.41
N GLN A 30 -2.26 7.19 -14.64
CA GLN A 30 -2.21 7.10 -13.19
C GLN A 30 -2.62 5.69 -12.77
N GLY A 31 -1.81 5.05 -11.94
CA GLY A 31 -2.12 3.78 -11.31
C GLY A 31 -2.38 3.99 -9.82
N VAL A 32 -3.48 3.43 -9.31
CA VAL A 32 -3.78 3.41 -7.88
C VAL A 32 -3.60 1.98 -7.39
N GLU A 33 -2.73 1.79 -6.42
CA GLU A 33 -2.51 0.51 -5.75
C GLU A 33 -3.04 0.63 -4.32
N MET A 34 -3.97 -0.25 -3.95
CA MET A 34 -4.45 -0.35 -2.59
C MET A 34 -3.87 -1.61 -1.97
N ARG A 35 -3.22 -1.46 -0.83
CA ARG A 35 -2.66 -2.55 -0.03
C ARG A 35 -3.49 -2.68 1.23
N GLY A 36 -3.80 -3.91 1.62
CA GLY A 36 -4.51 -4.16 2.86
C GLY A 36 -4.26 -5.57 3.32
N GLY A 37 -4.08 -5.76 4.62
CA GLY A 37 -3.84 -7.08 5.17
C GLY A 37 -3.93 -7.12 6.69
N MET A 38 -3.93 -8.34 7.20
CA MET A 38 -3.86 -8.59 8.64
C MET A 38 -2.40 -8.64 9.06
N ALA A 39 -2.09 -7.98 10.18
CA ALA A 39 -0.83 -8.12 10.88
C ALA A 39 -0.99 -9.09 12.06
N SER A 40 0.11 -9.43 12.72
CA SER A 40 0.09 -10.27 13.93
C SER A 40 -0.76 -9.64 15.06
N ASP A 41 -1.27 -10.49 15.95
CA ASP A 41 -2.02 -10.11 17.16
C ASP A 41 -3.23 -9.19 16.92
N ASN A 42 -4.03 -9.49 15.89
CA ASN A 42 -5.24 -8.73 15.55
C ASN A 42 -4.93 -7.29 15.10
N GLY A 43 -3.71 -7.05 14.62
CA GLY A 43 -3.32 -5.86 13.91
C GLY A 43 -3.78 -5.89 12.46
N TYR A 44 -3.80 -4.73 11.82
CA TYR A 44 -4.16 -4.59 10.41
C TYR A 44 -3.32 -3.47 9.79
N TYR A 45 -3.02 -3.61 8.51
CA TYR A 45 -2.41 -2.54 7.74
C TYR A 45 -3.25 -2.23 6.51
N MET A 46 -3.21 -0.98 6.12
CA MET A 46 -3.91 -0.40 4.99
C MET A 46 -2.97 0.63 4.37
N GLY A 47 -2.72 0.51 3.07
CA GLY A 47 -1.90 1.44 2.33
C GLY A 47 -2.53 1.79 1.00
N MET A 48 -2.21 2.98 0.52
CA MET A 48 -2.59 3.42 -0.81
C MET A 48 -1.37 4.06 -1.46
N ILE A 49 -1.06 3.63 -2.68
CA ILE A 49 0.04 4.15 -3.48
C ILE A 49 -0.53 4.65 -4.81
N LEU A 50 -0.29 5.92 -5.08
CA LEU A 50 -0.59 6.61 -6.32
C LEU A 50 0.68 6.67 -7.15
N SER A 51 0.61 6.13 -8.36
CA SER A 51 1.68 6.22 -9.34
C SER A 51 1.25 7.05 -10.53
N SER A 52 2.06 8.02 -10.95
CA SER A 52 1.80 8.86 -12.11
C SER A 52 2.95 8.74 -13.10
N TYR A 53 2.65 8.24 -14.30
CA TYR A 53 3.63 8.02 -15.35
C TYR A 53 3.78 9.30 -16.19
N ALA A 54 5.00 9.80 -16.29
CA ALA A 54 5.36 10.98 -17.08
C ALA A 54 5.89 10.59 -18.48
N LYS A 55 6.24 11.60 -19.29
CA LYS A 55 6.89 11.37 -20.59
C LYS A 55 8.25 10.70 -20.39
N GLY A 56 8.60 9.81 -21.32
CA GLY A 56 9.89 9.09 -21.29
C GLY A 56 9.93 7.89 -20.34
N GLY A 57 8.81 7.44 -19.77
CA GLY A 57 8.76 6.29 -18.86
C GLY A 57 9.06 6.62 -17.40
N ASN A 58 9.36 7.88 -17.09
CA ASN A 58 9.53 8.37 -15.73
C ASN A 58 8.23 8.18 -14.92
N LYS A 59 8.35 7.96 -13.62
CA LYS A 59 7.23 7.65 -12.73
C LYS A 59 7.37 8.42 -11.42
N TRP A 60 6.31 9.15 -11.07
CA TRP A 60 6.11 9.66 -9.72
C TRP A 60 5.36 8.62 -8.91
N VAL A 61 5.75 8.42 -7.65
CA VAL A 61 5.10 7.50 -6.71
C VAL A 61 4.82 8.27 -5.42
N TYR A 62 3.59 8.22 -4.94
CA TYR A 62 3.16 8.81 -3.69
C TYR A 62 2.40 7.74 -2.92
N GLY A 63 2.86 7.39 -1.73
CA GLY A 63 2.26 6.38 -0.88
C GLY A 63 1.82 6.96 0.45
N ALA A 64 0.76 6.41 1.01
CA ALA A 64 0.42 6.56 2.41
C ALA A 64 0.04 5.19 2.96
N GLU A 65 0.68 4.79 4.04
CA GLU A 65 0.45 3.53 4.73
C GLU A 65 0.06 3.79 6.18
N TYR A 66 -0.91 3.02 6.65
CA TYR A 66 -1.39 2.98 8.00
C TYR A 66 -1.23 1.56 8.51
N LEU A 67 -0.46 1.38 9.58
CA LEU A 67 -0.24 0.12 10.24
C LEU A 67 -0.73 0.22 11.68
N HIS A 68 -1.67 -0.64 12.03
CA HIS A 68 -2.13 -0.82 13.39
C HIS A 68 -1.58 -2.14 13.93
N MET A 69 -0.75 -2.07 14.96
CA MET A 69 -0.21 -3.23 15.65
C MET A 69 -0.68 -3.24 17.10
N LYS A 70 -0.70 -4.43 17.68
CA LYS A 70 -1.01 -4.65 19.08
C LYS A 70 0.18 -5.34 19.72
N HIS A 71 0.79 -4.70 20.70
CA HIS A 71 1.91 -5.28 21.44
C HIS A 71 1.40 -5.80 22.78
N GLY A 72 1.72 -7.06 23.10
CA GLY A 72 1.44 -7.63 24.41
C GLY A 72 2.37 -7.03 25.47
N TYR A 73 1.79 -6.38 26.49
CA TYR A 73 2.51 -5.92 27.68
C TYR A 73 1.90 -6.55 28.94
N ARG A 74 2.58 -7.55 29.51
CA ARG A 74 2.09 -8.35 30.64
C ARG A 74 0.69 -8.95 30.35
N HIS A 75 -0.34 -8.49 31.08
CA HIS A 75 -1.73 -8.94 30.94
C HIS A 75 -2.59 -7.99 30.09
N VAL A 76 -2.00 -6.96 29.47
CA VAL A 76 -2.70 -5.91 28.72
C VAL A 76 -2.11 -5.77 27.31
N THR A 77 -2.94 -5.47 26.33
CA THR A 77 -2.51 -5.23 24.96
C THR A 77 -2.42 -3.73 24.71
N ILE A 78 -1.25 -3.24 24.31
CA ILE A 78 -1.02 -1.83 23.97
C ILE A 78 -1.15 -1.66 22.46
N PRO A 79 -2.07 -0.81 21.96
CA PRO A 79 -2.16 -0.52 20.54
C PRO A 79 -1.01 0.42 20.12
N SER A 80 -0.32 0.09 19.03
CA SER A 80 0.56 1.00 18.29
C SER A 80 -0.07 1.31 16.93
N ALA A 81 -0.04 2.58 16.54
CA ALA A 81 -0.46 3.02 15.22
C ALA A 81 0.71 3.75 14.54
N GLN A 82 1.05 3.32 13.34
CA GLN A 82 2.09 3.90 12.52
C GLN A 82 1.48 4.46 11.24
N PHE A 83 1.78 5.72 10.97
CA PHE A 83 1.41 6.42 9.75
C PHE A 83 2.68 6.69 8.97
N THR A 84 2.78 6.17 7.75
CA THR A 84 3.93 6.34 6.88
C THR A 84 3.48 7.03 5.60
N ALA A 85 4.15 8.10 5.21
CA ALA A 85 3.98 8.74 3.92
C ALA A 85 5.25 8.50 3.08
N GLU A 86 5.07 8.02 1.85
CA GLU A 86 6.13 7.81 0.88
C GLU A 86 5.96 8.79 -0.28
N GLY A 87 7.07 9.35 -0.77
CA GLY A 87 7.11 10.16 -1.98
C GLY A 87 8.40 9.89 -2.72
N GLY A 88 8.29 9.44 -3.96
CA GLY A 88 9.45 9.06 -4.77
C GLY A 88 9.31 9.42 -6.24
N TYR A 89 10.47 9.58 -6.87
CA TYR A 89 10.57 9.83 -8.29
C TYR A 89 11.55 8.84 -8.92
N TYR A 90 11.06 8.15 -9.94
CA TYR A 90 11.79 7.10 -10.64
C TYR A 90 11.98 7.51 -12.11
N LEU A 91 13.24 7.58 -12.52
CA LEU A 91 13.66 7.82 -13.89
C LEU A 91 13.78 6.50 -14.63
N ASN A 92 13.29 6.44 -15.86
CA ASN A 92 13.51 5.27 -16.70
C ASN A 92 14.88 5.38 -17.37
N PHE A 93 15.82 4.49 -17.00
CA PHE A 93 17.18 4.51 -17.53
C PHE A 93 17.31 3.64 -18.78
N LEU A 94 16.62 2.49 -18.81
CA LEU A 94 16.65 1.54 -19.90
C LEU A 94 15.24 1.00 -20.13
N SER A 95 14.70 1.22 -21.32
CA SER A 95 13.48 0.57 -21.79
C SER A 95 13.73 -0.09 -23.14
N ASP A 96 13.29 -1.33 -23.29
CA ASP A 96 13.30 -1.99 -24.60
C ASP A 96 12.32 -1.31 -25.58
N ALA A 97 12.61 -1.35 -26.89
CA ALA A 97 11.77 -0.78 -27.94
C ALA A 97 10.37 -1.44 -27.97
N GLY A 98 10.29 -2.72 -27.58
CA GLY A 98 9.05 -3.45 -27.39
C GLY A 98 8.27 -3.08 -26.13
N LYS A 99 8.83 -2.24 -25.22
CA LYS A 99 8.24 -1.90 -23.92
C LYS A 99 7.92 -3.13 -23.06
N VAL A 100 8.69 -4.21 -23.23
CA VAL A 100 8.54 -5.46 -22.45
C VAL A 100 9.37 -5.40 -21.17
N PHE A 101 10.54 -4.75 -21.22
CA PHE A 101 11.45 -4.60 -20.09
C PHE A 101 11.71 -3.12 -19.79
N PHE A 102 11.64 -2.76 -18.51
CA PHE A 102 11.89 -1.41 -18.03
C PHE A 102 12.76 -1.44 -16.78
N LEU A 103 13.83 -0.66 -16.79
CA LEU A 103 14.71 -0.44 -15.65
C LEU A 103 14.54 0.99 -15.19
N ASN A 104 13.92 1.15 -14.02
CA ASN A 104 13.69 2.45 -13.40
C ASN A 104 14.65 2.64 -12.23
N LEU A 105 15.34 3.77 -12.19
CA LEU A 105 16.24 4.17 -11.12
C LEU A 105 15.71 5.47 -10.52
N GLY A 106 15.51 5.48 -9.20
CA GLY A 106 14.83 6.58 -8.53
C GLY A 106 15.19 6.65 -7.06
N GLY A 107 14.87 7.79 -6.48
CA GLY A 107 14.86 7.97 -5.03
C GLY A 107 13.42 8.00 -4.54
N SER A 108 13.15 7.30 -3.44
CA SER A 108 11.97 7.55 -2.62
C SER A 108 12.40 8.04 -1.25
N ALA A 109 11.64 8.99 -0.72
CA ALA A 109 11.73 9.45 0.64
C ALA A 109 10.49 8.95 1.38
N LEU A 110 10.68 8.48 2.60
CA LEU A 110 9.60 8.09 3.49
C LEU A 110 9.69 8.90 4.78
N ALA A 111 8.54 9.35 5.25
CA ALA A 111 8.37 10.00 6.53
C ALA A 111 7.31 9.23 7.31
N GLY A 112 7.70 8.72 8.49
CA GLY A 112 6.83 7.94 9.36
C GLY A 112 6.61 8.66 10.68
N TYR A 113 5.40 8.55 11.21
CA TYR A 113 5.08 8.89 12.58
C TYR A 113 4.42 7.67 13.25
N GLU A 114 5.00 7.22 14.34
CA GLU A 114 4.46 6.15 15.15
C GLU A 114 3.90 6.72 16.46
N THR A 115 2.70 6.29 16.83
CA THR A 115 2.07 6.61 18.10
C THR A 115 1.75 5.32 18.86
N VAL A 116 2.43 5.14 19.99
CA VAL A 116 2.17 4.05 20.94
C VAL A 116 1.12 4.52 21.93
N ASN A 117 0.11 3.69 22.18
CA ASN A 117 -0.98 3.95 23.12
C ASN A 117 -1.73 5.28 22.86
N TRP A 118 -1.86 5.72 21.59
CA TRP A 118 -2.48 7.01 21.24
C TRP A 118 -1.87 8.21 21.98
N SER A 119 -0.54 8.17 22.20
CA SER A 119 0.21 9.18 22.95
C SER A 119 -0.11 9.23 24.45
N ASP A 120 -0.85 8.27 25.00
CA ASP A 120 -1.10 8.18 26.43
C ASP A 120 0.09 7.51 27.13
N LYS A 121 0.85 8.33 27.86
CA LYS A 121 2.16 7.94 28.41
C LYS A 121 2.06 7.13 29.69
N LYS A 122 0.91 7.12 30.37
CA LYS A 122 0.73 6.40 31.63
C LYS A 122 0.05 5.06 31.37
N LEU A 123 0.74 3.98 31.72
CA LEU A 123 0.16 2.65 31.79
C LEU A 123 -0.59 2.46 33.12
N TYR A 124 -1.50 1.48 33.16
CA TYR A 124 -2.34 1.16 34.32
C TYR A 124 -1.53 0.88 35.61
N ASP A 125 -0.30 0.42 35.47
CA ASP A 125 0.62 0.13 36.58
C ASP A 125 1.52 1.31 36.98
N GLY A 126 1.27 2.51 36.43
CA GLY A 126 2.07 3.71 36.69
C GLY A 126 3.39 3.75 35.92
N ALA A 127 3.66 2.78 35.05
CA ALA A 127 4.81 2.82 34.15
C ALA A 127 4.61 3.90 33.08
N THR A 128 5.70 4.61 32.78
CA THR A 128 5.69 5.65 31.74
C THR A 128 6.27 5.09 30.45
N LEU A 129 5.49 5.13 29.37
CA LEU A 129 6.01 4.88 28.02
C LEU A 129 7.00 6.00 27.67
N LYS A 130 8.28 5.65 27.55
CA LYS A 130 9.34 6.53 27.03
C LYS A 130 9.46 6.31 25.53
N ASN A 131 9.65 7.42 24.82
CA ASN A 131 9.95 7.45 23.39
C ASN A 131 11.42 7.12 23.16
#